data_AF-A0A2V7JAG0-F1
#
_entry.id   AF-A0A2V7JAG0-F1
#
_cell.length_a   1.000
_cell.length_b   1.000
_cell.length_c   1.000
_cell.angle_alpha   90.00
_cell.angle_beta   90.00
_cell.angle_gamma   90.00
#
_symmetry.space_group_name_H-M   'P 1'
#
loop_
_entity.id
_entity.type
_entity.pdbx_description
1 polymer ?
#
loop_
_entity_poly.entity_id
_entity_poly.type
_entity_poly.pdbx_seq_one_letter_code
_entity_poly.pdbx_strand_id
1 'polypeptide(L)' 'MVAGLDTVTTAHNEAMRVHRFGATAVVTGWLVVGGHGPSGAFDRRYRFTDTWVSRDGRWQIVAAHDYLVPSRQP' A
#
# COMPACT_ATOMS: atom_id res chain seq x y z
N MET A 1 8.72 14.26 3.09
CA MET A 1 8.48 13.59 1.79
C MET A 1 9.64 13.99 0.90
N VAL A 2 10.59 13.10 0.61
CA VAL A 2 11.55 13.37 -0.47
C VAL A 2 10.75 13.17 -1.75
N ALA A 3 10.50 14.24 -2.51
CA ALA A 3 9.89 14.10 -3.82
C ALA A 3 10.88 13.34 -4.69
N GLY A 4 10.65 12.03 -4.87
CA GLY A 4 11.29 11.31 -5.96
C GLY A 4 10.82 11.95 -7.27
N LEU A 5 11.71 12.00 -8.25
CA LEU A 5 11.39 12.45 -9.62
C LEU A 5 10.37 11.52 -10.32
N ASP A 6 9.87 10.51 -9.63
CA ASP A 6 8.85 9.58 -10.08
C ASP A 6 7.46 10.26 -10.10
N THR A 7 6.75 10.14 -11.21
CA THR A 7 5.32 10.45 -11.32
C THR A 7 4.53 9.16 -11.27
N VAL A 8 3.62 9.04 -10.30
CA VAL A 8 2.65 7.94 -10.21
C VAL A 8 1.47 8.25 -11.12
N THR A 9 1.11 7.32 -11.99
CA THR A 9 -0.05 7.44 -12.90
C THR A 9 -1.19 6.51 -12.51
N THR A 10 -0.88 5.37 -11.87
CA THR A 10 -1.87 4.43 -11.36
C THR A 10 -1.49 3.95 -9.97
N ALA A 11 -2.51 3.76 -9.13
CA ALA A 11 -2.39 3.13 -7.83
C ALA A 11 -3.67 2.37 -7.52
N HIS A 12 -3.56 1.09 -7.21
CA HIS A 12 -4.70 0.27 -6.81
C HIS A 12 -4.29 -0.83 -5.83
N ASN A 13 -5.28 -1.30 -5.06
CA ASN A 13 -5.11 -2.39 -4.11
C ASN A 13 -5.63 -3.71 -4.68
N GLU A 14 -4.90 -4.80 -4.47
CA GLU A 14 -5.29 -6.15 -4.89
C GLU A 14 -5.28 -7.13 -3.71
N ALA A 15 -6.12 -8.18 -3.82
CA ALA A 15 -6.18 -9.31 -2.90
C ALA A 15 -6.26 -8.91 -1.41
N MET A 16 -7.05 -7.87 -1.12
CA MET A 16 -7.21 -7.37 0.24
C MET A 16 -7.90 -8.41 1.13
N ARG A 17 -7.37 -8.56 2.35
CA ARG A 17 -7.96 -9.38 3.41
C ARG A 17 -8.07 -8.56 4.68
N VAL A 18 -9.23 -8.64 5.34
CA VAL A 18 -9.51 -7.92 6.58
C VAL A 18 -9.54 -8.91 7.75
N HIS A 19 -8.78 -8.64 8.79
CA HIS A 19 -8.76 -9.37 10.05
C HIS A 19 -9.29 -8.44 11.15
N ARG A 20 -10.49 -8.69 11.69
CA ARG A 20 -11.14 -7.80 12.68
C ARG A 20 -10.96 -8.31 14.11
N PHE A 21 -10.68 -7.39 15.02
CA PHE A 21 -10.52 -7.61 16.46
C PHE A 21 -11.20 -6.46 17.23
N GLY A 22 -12.49 -6.61 17.55
CA GLY A 22 -13.26 -5.55 18.21
C GLY A 22 -13.27 -4.25 17.39
N ALA A 23 -12.79 -3.16 18.00
CA ALA A 23 -12.66 -1.85 17.37
C ALA A 23 -11.40 -1.71 16.49
N THR A 24 -10.62 -2.77 16.30
CA THR A 24 -9.40 -2.77 15.48
C THR A 24 -9.58 -3.69 14.27
N ALA A 25 -8.99 -3.32 13.13
CA ALA A 25 -8.90 -4.19 11.97
C ALA A 25 -7.49 -4.11 11.37
N VAL A 26 -6.92 -5.26 11.02
CA VAL A 26 -5.68 -5.35 10.25
C VAL A 26 -6.06 -5.71 8.83
N VAL A 27 -5.69 -4.86 7.88
CA VAL A 27 -5.92 -5.09 6.44
C VAL A 27 -4.58 -5.42 5.81
N THR A 28 -4.50 -6.56 5.12
CA THR A 28 -3.31 -6.92 4.34
C THR A 28 -3.68 -7.00 2.88
N GLY A 29 -2.73 -6.71 1.99
CA GLY A 29 -2.98 -6.74 0.55
C GLY A 29 -1.74 -6.44 -0.26
N TRP A 30 -1.97 -6.17 -1.54
CA TRP A 30 -0.96 -5.63 -2.44
C TRP A 30 -1.32 -4.21 -2.83
N LEU A 31 -0.36 -3.30 -2.75
CA LEU A 31 -0.44 -1.99 -3.38
C LEU A 31 0.37 -2.09 -4.68
N VAL A 32 -0.28 -1.84 -5.81
CA VAL A 32 0.34 -1.83 -7.14
C VAL A 32 0.43 -0.39 -7.60
N VAL A 33 1.64 0.07 -7.90
CA VAL A 33 1.92 1.45 -8.30
C VAL A 33 2.60 1.44 -9.66
N GLY A 34 1.92 2.02 -10.65
CA GLY A 34 2.46 2.26 -11.97
C GLY A 34 2.84 3.73 -12.15
N GLY A 35 3.89 3.98 -12.92
CA GLY A 35 4.34 5.34 -13.17
C GLY A 35 5.58 5.42 -14.04
N HIS A 36 6.19 6.59 -14.04
CA HIS A 36 7.43 6.85 -14.75
C HIS A 36 8.36 7.75 -13.94
N GLY A 37 9.66 7.53 -14.06
CA GLY A 37 10.69 8.34 -13.42
C GLY A 37 11.89 8.55 -14.34
N PRO A 38 13.01 9.09 -13.82
CA PRO A 38 14.23 9.32 -14.60
C PRO A 38 14.81 8.05 -15.25
N SER A 39 14.53 6.87 -14.70
CA SER A 39 14.96 5.57 -15.24
C SER A 39 13.94 4.94 -16.20
N GLY A 40 12.87 5.65 -16.56
CA GLY A 40 11.79 5.15 -17.43
C GLY A 40 10.54 4.73 -16.67
N ALA A 41 9.68 3.95 -17.34
CA ALA A 41 8.44 3.43 -16.77
C ALA A 41 8.73 2.39 -15.68
N PHE A 42 7.87 2.33 -14.67
CA PHE A 42 7.93 1.32 -13.61
C PHE A 42 6.54 0.75 -13.28
N ASP A 43 6.55 -0.49 -12.80
CA ASP A 43 5.45 -1.16 -12.11
C ASP A 43 6.04 -1.73 -10.82
N ARG A 44 5.54 -1.28 -9.67
CA ARG A 44 6.03 -1.68 -8.35
C ARG A 44 4.90 -2.30 -7.55
N ARG A 45 5.21 -3.44 -6.93
CA ARG A 45 4.28 -4.16 -6.06
C ARG A 45 4.78 -4.11 -4.62
N TYR A 46 3.93 -3.65 -3.73
CA TYR A 46 4.19 -3.58 -2.30
C TYR A 46 3.27 -4.54 -1.58
N ARG A 47 3.79 -5.31 -0.62
CA ARG A 47 2.94 -5.96 0.37
C ARG A 47 2.70 -4.95 1.48
N PHE A 48 1.43 -4.69 1.76
CA PHE A 48 1.04 -3.76 2.82
C PHE A 48 0.36 -4.48 3.98
N THR A 49 0.47 -3.86 5.16
CA THR A 49 -0.33 -4.13 6.35
C THR A 49 -0.77 -2.80 6.95
N ASP A 50 -2.06 -2.53 6.92
CA ASP A 50 -2.67 -1.36 7.54
C ASP A 50 -3.39 -1.77 8.80
N THR A 51 -3.13 -1.06 9.90
CA THR A 51 -3.88 -1.17 11.14
C THR A 51 -4.87 -0.03 11.24
N TRP A 52 -6.14 -0.38 11.34
CA TRP A 52 -7.26 0.53 11.46
C TRP A 52 -7.87 0.44 12.85
N VAL A 53 -8.31 1.58 13.40
CA VAL A 53 -9.13 1.64 14.62
C VAL A 53 -10.41 2.41 14.33
N SER A 54 -11.53 1.86 14.78
CA SER A 54 -12.85 2.50 14.76
C SER A 54 -13.02 3.36 16.01
N ARG A 55 -13.15 4.67 15.84
CA ARG A 55 -13.43 5.64 16.90
C ARG A 55 -14.57 6.54 16.43
N ASP A 56 -15.57 6.76 17.29
CA ASP A 56 -16.71 7.62 16.99
C ASP A 56 -17.41 7.31 15.65
N GLY A 57 -17.58 6.01 15.38
CA GLY A 57 -18.23 5.51 14.15
C GLY A 57 -17.38 5.65 12.89
N ARG A 58 -16.10 6.04 12.99
CA ARG A 58 -15.20 6.22 11.84
C ARG A 58 -13.96 5.35 11.96
N TRP A 59 -13.60 4.69 10.87
CA TRP A 59 -12.35 3.96 10.74
C TRP A 59 -11.21 4.92 10.38
N GLN A 60 -10.10 4.80 11.09
CA GLN A 60 -8.89 5.58 10.86
C GLN A 60 -7.68 4.65 10.82
N ILE A 61 -6.80 4.84 9.84
CA ILE A 61 -5.48 4.18 9.84
C ILE A 61 -4.68 4.77 11.00
N VAL A 62 -4.19 3.91 11.88
CA VAL A 62 -3.34 4.29 13.02
C VAL A 62 -1.90 3.82 12.86
N ALA A 63 -1.67 2.84 11.98
CA ALA A 63 -0.34 2.42 11.55
C ALA A 63 -0.44 1.79 10.16
N ALA A 64 0.60 1.95 9.36
CA ALA A 64 0.74 1.33 8.05
C ALA A 64 2.18 0.84 7.90
N HIS A 65 2.35 -0.30 7.24
CA HIS A 65 3.65 -0.84 6.89
C HIS A 65 3.61 -1.42 5.49
N ASP A 66 4.48 -0.89 4.63
CA ASP A 66 4.63 -1.33 3.24
C ASP A 66 6.06 -1.75 2.99
N TYR A 67 6.25 -2.85 2.26
CA TYR A 67 7.56 -3.20 1.74
C TYR A 67 7.48 -3.46 0.24
N LEU A 68 8.44 -2.89 -0.49
CA LEU A 68 8.60 -3.13 -1.92
C LEU A 68 9.02 -4.59 -2.11
N VAL A 69 8.24 -5.34 -2.86
CA VAL A 69 8.62 -6.69 -3.28
C VAL A 69 9.48 -6.55 -4.52
N PRO A 70 10.76 -6.99 -4.49
CA PRO A 70 11.58 -7.01 -5.69
C PRO A 70 10.88 -7.82 -6.77
N SER A 71 10.76 -7.26 -7.98
CA SER A 71 10.38 -8.07 -9.13
C SER A 71 11.45 -9.14 -9.31
N ARG A 72 11.03 -10.40 -9.44
CA ARG A 72 11.96 -11.48 -9.76
C ARG A 72 12.49 -11.16 -11.17
N GLN A 73 13.77 -10.81 -11.27
CA GLN A 73 14.42 -10.81 -12.58
C GLN A 73 14.41 -12.25 -13.11
N PRO A 74 14.16 -12.46 -14.42
CA PRO A 74 14.27 -13.79 -15.02
C PRO A 74 15.67 -14.39 -14.82
#